data_AF-A0A1P8RYG8-F1
#
_entry.id   AF-A0A1P8RYG8-F1
#
_cell.length_a   1.000
_cell.length_b   1.000
_cell.length_c   1.000
_cell.angle_alpha   90.00
_cell.angle_beta   90.00
_cell.angle_gamma   90.00
#
_symmetry.space_group_name_H-M   'P 1'
#
loop_
_entity.id
_entity.type
_entity.pdbx_description
1 polymer ?
#
loop_
_entity_poly.entity_id
_entity_poly.type
_entity_poly.pdbx_seq_one_letter_code
_entity_poly.pdbx_strand_id
1 'polypeptide(L)'
;MNKFLLIFLMSAYCFAQSSKEKAKTYLIEKNYNKAQQELTTFLEANPSDTEAIELLGDAYGYQKKWDNAVEQYKILKDNYPKNANYHYKYGGALGMKALSISKLKALGIIGDVKQAFLKAAELDEKHIDTRWALVELYVSLPGIVGGSNSKALKYANELQNLSKVDGYLAKGYVYEYDDEPELAEKYYKLAIEVGGSVTCYEKLTNFYETNNQPDKAIGNLEEAQKKHQRNAMHYQIGKVCADYNIQLEKGEKCLKAYLYNHSAKDGVPKAWAYYRLAQIYKHKKDKTEALKWINKAIVGLPEIEVFHDEKAAISEL
;
A
#
# COMPACT_ATOMS: atom_id res chain seq x y z
N MET A 1 27.54 32.57 -35.89
CA MET A 1 27.20 31.17 -35.53
C MET A 1 26.93 30.97 -34.03
N ASN A 2 27.71 31.58 -33.12
CA ASN A 2 27.57 31.33 -31.66
C ASN A 2 26.29 31.88 -31.00
N LYS A 3 25.67 32.95 -31.51
CA LYS A 3 24.42 33.50 -30.93
C LYS A 3 23.17 32.67 -31.25
N PHE A 4 23.09 32.05 -32.44
CA PHE A 4 21.98 31.16 -32.79
C PHE A 4 22.07 29.80 -32.06
N LEU A 5 23.29 29.31 -31.82
CA LEU A 5 23.52 28.12 -31.01
C LEU A 5 23.05 28.32 -29.56
N LEU A 6 23.29 29.52 -29.00
CA LEU A 6 22.84 29.87 -27.64
C LEU A 6 21.30 29.97 -27.51
N ILE A 7 20.61 30.48 -28.53
CA ILE A 7 19.14 30.56 -28.54
C ILE A 7 18.50 29.18 -28.70
N PHE A 8 19.09 28.30 -29.52
CA PHE A 8 18.62 26.92 -29.68
C PHE A 8 18.86 26.06 -28.42
N LEU A 9 19.97 26.29 -27.72
CA LEU A 9 20.25 25.62 -26.44
C LEU A 9 19.31 26.09 -25.32
N MET A 10 18.91 27.37 -25.31
CA MET A 10 17.94 27.90 -24.34
C MET A 10 16.52 27.34 -24.56
N SER A 11 16.06 27.23 -25.81
CA SER A 11 14.74 26.67 -26.09
C SER A 11 14.67 25.18 -25.74
N ALA A 12 15.71 24.41 -26.09
CA ALA A 12 15.80 22.99 -25.72
C ALA A 12 15.76 22.78 -24.20
N TYR A 13 16.42 23.66 -23.42
CA TYR A 13 16.40 23.60 -21.95
C TYR A 13 15.00 23.88 -21.36
N CYS A 14 14.29 24.89 -21.87
CA CYS A 14 12.94 25.22 -21.39
C CYS A 14 11.92 24.12 -21.73
N PHE A 15 12.01 23.52 -22.92
CA PHE A 15 11.15 22.39 -23.30
C PHE A 15 11.46 21.14 -22.46
N ALA A 16 12.74 20.86 -22.21
CA ALA A 16 13.17 19.71 -21.42
C ALA A 16 12.66 19.77 -19.96
N GLN A 17 12.78 20.94 -19.32
CA GLN A 17 12.24 21.16 -17.98
C GLN A 17 10.71 21.02 -17.95
N SER A 18 10.01 21.41 -19.02
CA SER A 18 8.56 21.29 -19.10
C SER A 18 8.05 19.84 -19.13
N SER A 19 8.78 18.91 -19.76
CA SER A 19 8.36 17.51 -19.89
C SER A 19 8.48 16.73 -18.58
N LYS A 20 9.59 16.89 -17.84
CA LYS A 20 9.75 16.25 -16.52
C LYS A 20 8.72 16.73 -15.51
N GLU A 21 8.42 18.04 -15.49
CA GLU A 21 7.39 18.58 -14.60
C GLU A 21 5.97 18.11 -14.95
N LYS A 22 5.66 17.98 -16.24
CA LYS A 22 4.40 17.34 -16.68
C LYS A 22 4.31 15.89 -16.22
N ALA A 23 5.39 15.12 -16.38
CA ALA A 23 5.43 13.73 -15.92
C ALA A 23 5.25 13.60 -14.41
N LYS A 24 5.90 14.46 -13.61
CA LYS A 24 5.69 14.53 -12.15
C LYS A 24 4.23 14.83 -11.80
N THR A 25 3.62 15.77 -12.51
CA THR A 25 2.19 16.10 -12.34
C THR A 25 1.31 14.88 -12.62
N TYR A 26 1.56 14.18 -13.72
CA TYR A 26 0.84 12.94 -14.04
C TYR A 26 1.06 11.83 -13.00
N LEU A 27 2.25 11.69 -12.42
CA LEU A 27 2.50 10.73 -11.33
C LEU A 27 1.68 11.08 -10.08
N ILE A 28 1.62 12.36 -9.70
CA ILE A 28 0.81 12.86 -8.57
C ILE A 28 -0.67 12.60 -8.82
N GLU A 29 -1.15 12.85 -10.04
CA GLU A 29 -2.52 12.58 -10.49
C GLU A 29 -2.81 11.09 -10.72
N LYS A 30 -1.83 10.21 -10.47
CA LYS A 30 -1.91 8.76 -10.70
C LYS A 30 -2.17 8.36 -12.16
N ASN A 31 -1.90 9.27 -13.10
CA ASN A 31 -2.00 9.03 -14.53
C ASN A 31 -0.71 8.42 -15.09
N TYR A 32 -0.38 7.22 -14.59
CA TYR A 32 0.93 6.61 -14.81
C TYR A 32 1.24 6.31 -16.29
N ASN A 33 0.22 5.99 -17.10
CA ASN A 33 0.38 5.79 -18.54
C ASN A 33 0.87 7.06 -19.25
N LYS A 34 0.29 8.23 -18.92
CA LYS A 34 0.72 9.51 -19.49
C LYS A 34 2.12 9.91 -19.01
N ALA A 35 2.41 9.69 -17.72
CA ALA A 35 3.76 9.91 -17.19
C ALA A 35 4.80 9.07 -17.94
N GLN A 36 4.52 7.78 -18.15
CA GLN A 36 5.38 6.88 -18.91
C GLN A 36 5.62 7.41 -20.32
N GLN A 37 4.57 7.75 -21.07
CA GLN A 37 4.68 8.22 -22.44
C GLN A 37 5.56 9.48 -22.55
N GLU A 38 5.30 10.49 -21.69
CA GLU A 38 6.07 11.74 -21.68
C GLU A 38 7.56 11.48 -21.38
N LEU A 39 7.86 10.61 -20.41
CA LEU A 39 9.23 10.29 -20.00
C LEU A 39 9.97 9.45 -21.05
N THR A 40 9.29 8.52 -21.71
CA THR A 40 9.89 7.74 -22.80
C THR A 40 10.32 8.66 -23.94
N THR A 41 9.44 9.55 -24.41
CA THR A 41 9.78 10.53 -25.46
C THR A 41 10.89 11.48 -25.02
N PHE A 42 10.88 11.92 -23.76
CA PHE A 42 11.93 12.78 -23.23
C PHE A 42 13.32 12.11 -23.24
N LEU A 43 13.38 10.83 -22.88
CA LEU A 43 14.62 10.04 -22.82
C LEU A 43 15.17 9.66 -24.19
N GLU A 44 14.37 9.69 -25.27
CA GLU A 44 14.89 9.54 -26.64
C GLU A 44 15.90 10.64 -27.00
N ALA A 45 15.63 11.87 -26.55
CA ALA A 45 16.53 13.01 -26.75
C ALA A 45 17.58 13.15 -25.63
N ASN A 46 17.31 12.62 -24.43
CA ASN A 46 18.13 12.81 -23.23
C ASN A 46 18.41 11.48 -22.51
N PRO A 47 19.10 10.51 -23.15
CA PRO A 47 19.16 9.12 -22.69
C PRO A 47 19.86 8.90 -21.34
N SER A 48 20.60 9.89 -20.84
CA SER A 48 21.33 9.83 -19.56
C SER A 48 20.74 10.72 -18.46
N ASP A 49 19.59 11.37 -18.68
CA ASP A 49 18.94 12.19 -17.66
C ASP A 49 18.48 11.31 -16.49
N THR A 50 19.18 11.45 -15.38
CA THR A 50 19.05 10.57 -14.22
C THR A 50 17.69 10.69 -13.55
N GLU A 51 17.14 11.89 -13.48
CA GLU A 51 15.82 12.14 -12.89
C GLU A 51 14.71 11.56 -13.77
N ALA A 52 14.79 11.71 -15.09
CA ALA A 52 13.80 11.12 -16.00
C ALA A 52 13.84 9.58 -15.99
N ILE A 53 15.02 8.97 -15.92
CA ILE A 53 15.15 7.50 -15.75
C ILE A 53 14.50 7.06 -14.44
N GLU A 54 14.74 7.79 -13.35
CA GLU A 54 14.14 7.51 -12.04
C GLU A 54 12.61 7.61 -12.07
N LEU A 55 12.07 8.72 -12.59
CA LEU A 55 10.63 8.93 -12.72
C LEU A 55 9.98 7.88 -13.65
N LEU A 56 10.68 7.41 -14.68
CA LEU A 56 10.17 6.39 -15.58
C LEU A 56 10.12 5.03 -14.87
N GLY A 57 11.15 4.71 -14.08
CA GLY A 57 11.12 3.57 -13.16
C GLY A 57 9.94 3.64 -12.19
N ASP A 58 9.70 4.80 -11.59
CA ASP A 58 8.57 5.03 -10.67
C ASP A 58 7.23 4.81 -11.40
N ALA A 59 7.07 5.39 -12.60
CA ALA A 59 5.88 5.22 -13.44
C ALA A 59 5.62 3.75 -13.79
N TYR A 60 6.66 2.99 -14.14
CA TYR A 60 6.54 1.55 -14.38
C TYR A 60 6.18 0.78 -13.11
N GLY A 61 6.79 1.13 -11.98
CA GLY A 61 6.49 0.52 -10.68
C GLY A 61 5.02 0.70 -10.28
N TYR A 62 4.48 1.91 -10.42
CA TYR A 62 3.05 2.16 -10.14
C TYR A 62 2.10 1.38 -11.07
N GLN A 63 2.54 1.10 -12.30
CA GLN A 63 1.80 0.27 -13.25
C GLN A 63 2.02 -1.23 -13.05
N LYS A 64 2.84 -1.63 -12.07
CA LYS A 64 3.27 -3.02 -11.85
C LYS A 64 4.00 -3.64 -13.04
N LYS A 65 4.58 -2.81 -13.92
CA LYS A 65 5.44 -3.22 -15.03
C LYS A 65 6.86 -3.47 -14.51
N TRP A 66 7.01 -4.50 -13.68
CA TRP A 66 8.19 -4.69 -12.85
C TRP A 66 9.48 -4.92 -13.64
N ASP A 67 9.41 -5.64 -14.76
CA ASP A 67 10.58 -5.84 -15.64
C ASP A 67 11.14 -4.51 -16.13
N ASN A 68 10.28 -3.61 -16.63
CA ASN A 68 10.70 -2.30 -17.10
C ASN A 68 11.20 -1.40 -15.96
N ALA A 69 10.56 -1.45 -14.78
CA ALA A 69 11.04 -0.71 -13.61
C ALA A 69 12.44 -1.15 -13.17
N VAL A 70 12.69 -2.47 -13.15
CA VAL A 70 14.00 -3.05 -12.82
C VAL A 70 15.06 -2.59 -13.81
N GLU A 71 14.76 -2.53 -15.12
CA GLU A 71 15.69 -2.03 -16.13
C GLU A 71 16.10 -0.57 -15.85
N GLN A 72 15.14 0.32 -15.59
CA GLN A 72 15.45 1.73 -15.32
C GLN A 72 16.27 1.90 -14.03
N TYR A 73 15.88 1.24 -12.94
CA TYR A 73 16.62 1.35 -11.69
C TYR A 73 17.98 0.67 -11.72
N LYS A 74 18.15 -0.37 -12.55
CA LYS A 74 19.47 -0.99 -12.75
C LYS A 74 20.45 0.01 -13.37
N ILE A 75 20.03 0.79 -14.36
CA ILE A 75 20.85 1.86 -14.95
C ILE A 75 21.31 2.84 -13.87
N LEU A 76 20.39 3.27 -12.99
CA LEU A 76 20.72 4.19 -11.89
C LEU A 76 21.69 3.58 -10.88
N LYS A 77 21.44 2.35 -10.44
CA LYS A 77 22.31 1.62 -9.51
C LYS A 77 23.72 1.42 -10.07
N ASP A 78 23.83 1.05 -11.34
CA ASP A 78 25.12 0.76 -11.99
C ASP A 78 25.93 2.04 -12.24
N ASN A 79 25.28 3.14 -12.64
CA ASN A 79 25.94 4.43 -12.86
C ASN A 79 26.29 5.18 -11.56
N TYR A 80 25.50 4.98 -10.50
CA TYR A 80 25.66 5.66 -9.23
C TYR A 80 25.72 4.65 -8.06
N PRO A 81 26.76 3.79 -8.00
CA PRO A 81 26.83 2.66 -7.07
C PRO A 81 26.94 3.07 -5.60
N LYS A 82 27.16 4.35 -5.30
CA LYS A 82 27.21 4.91 -3.93
C LYS A 82 25.91 5.59 -3.49
N ASN A 83 24.87 5.60 -4.32
CA ASN A 83 23.57 6.16 -3.98
C ASN A 83 22.69 5.06 -3.33
N ALA A 84 22.42 5.17 -2.04
CA ALA A 84 21.60 4.20 -1.30
C ALA A 84 20.19 4.03 -1.90
N ASN A 85 19.54 5.12 -2.29
CA ASN A 85 18.17 5.10 -2.80
C ASN A 85 18.06 4.32 -4.12
N TYR A 86 19.09 4.31 -4.98
CA TYR A 86 19.04 3.53 -6.22
C TYR A 86 19.22 2.04 -6.00
N HIS A 87 20.02 1.64 -5.00
CA HIS A 87 20.03 0.24 -4.55
C HIS A 87 18.67 -0.14 -3.95
N TYR A 88 18.07 0.74 -3.14
CA TYR A 88 16.74 0.52 -2.58
C TYR A 88 15.66 0.36 -3.66
N LYS A 89 15.56 1.30 -4.62
CA LYS A 89 14.57 1.25 -5.71
C LYS A 89 14.77 0.01 -6.59
N TYR A 90 16.02 -0.35 -6.92
CA TYR A 90 16.33 -1.57 -7.66
C TYR A 90 15.90 -2.84 -6.89
N GLY A 91 16.28 -2.95 -5.63
CA GLY A 91 15.88 -4.07 -4.76
C GLY A 91 14.37 -4.16 -4.58
N GLY A 92 13.70 -3.02 -4.41
CA GLY A 92 12.25 -2.90 -4.30
C GLY A 92 11.54 -3.41 -5.56
N ALA A 93 11.94 -2.93 -6.75
CA ALA A 93 11.34 -3.40 -8.00
C ALA A 93 11.59 -4.89 -8.25
N LEU A 94 12.78 -5.41 -7.94
CA LEU A 94 13.07 -6.85 -7.99
C LEU A 94 12.22 -7.65 -7.01
N GLY A 95 12.03 -7.17 -5.78
CA GLY A 95 11.17 -7.79 -4.77
C GLY A 95 9.71 -7.86 -5.24
N MET A 96 9.19 -6.75 -5.78
CA MET A 96 7.84 -6.71 -6.35
C MET A 96 7.69 -7.65 -7.57
N LYS A 97 8.72 -7.74 -8.42
CA LYS A 97 8.78 -8.73 -9.51
C LYS A 97 8.75 -10.17 -8.96
N ALA A 98 9.46 -10.44 -7.88
CA ALA A 98 9.51 -11.77 -7.25
C ALA A 98 8.12 -12.22 -6.77
N LEU A 99 7.30 -11.28 -6.26
CA LEU A 99 5.93 -11.54 -5.84
C LEU A 99 4.97 -11.84 -7.02
N SER A 100 5.31 -11.41 -8.25
CA SER A 100 4.45 -11.61 -9.42
C SER A 100 4.81 -12.83 -10.29
N ILE A 101 5.86 -13.59 -9.93
CA ILE A 101 6.33 -14.75 -10.70
C ILE A 101 6.26 -16.04 -9.86
N SER A 102 6.49 -17.19 -10.50
CA SER A 102 6.49 -18.46 -9.77
C SER A 102 7.58 -18.50 -8.69
N LYS A 103 7.28 -19.14 -7.55
CA LYS A 103 8.19 -19.23 -6.39
C LYS A 103 9.59 -19.73 -6.79
N LEU A 104 9.69 -20.71 -7.70
CA LEU A 104 10.96 -21.22 -8.19
C LEU A 104 11.81 -20.16 -8.91
N LYS A 105 11.18 -19.30 -9.73
CA LYS A 105 11.88 -18.19 -10.40
C LYS A 105 12.24 -17.08 -9.40
N ALA A 106 11.35 -16.81 -8.45
CA ALA A 106 11.59 -15.82 -7.39
C ALA A 106 12.84 -16.15 -6.56
N LEU A 107 13.10 -17.43 -6.28
CA LEU A 107 14.34 -17.87 -5.61
C LEU A 107 15.62 -17.50 -6.36
N GLY A 108 15.56 -17.40 -7.69
CA GLY A 108 16.72 -17.01 -8.50
C GLY A 108 17.09 -15.52 -8.36
N ILE A 109 16.15 -14.66 -7.96
CA ILE A 109 16.36 -13.21 -7.83
C ILE A 109 16.39 -12.70 -6.39
N ILE A 110 16.00 -13.52 -5.41
CA ILE A 110 15.92 -13.09 -4.01
C ILE A 110 17.29 -12.71 -3.42
N GLY A 111 18.36 -13.33 -3.92
CA GLY A 111 19.74 -12.97 -3.57
C GLY A 111 20.07 -11.53 -3.95
N ASP A 112 19.68 -11.12 -5.17
CA ASP A 112 19.90 -9.77 -5.69
C ASP A 112 19.07 -8.73 -4.90
N VAL A 113 17.82 -9.07 -4.57
CA VAL A 113 16.96 -8.22 -3.71
C VAL A 113 17.65 -7.97 -2.37
N LYS A 114 18.08 -9.04 -1.70
CA LYS A 114 18.74 -8.95 -0.41
C LYS A 114 20.03 -8.15 -0.49
N GLN A 115 20.86 -8.40 -1.50
CA GLN A 115 22.12 -7.67 -1.69
C GLN A 115 21.88 -6.18 -1.90
N ALA A 116 20.88 -5.82 -2.71
CA ALA A 116 20.53 -4.43 -2.98
C ALA A 116 20.08 -3.70 -1.70
N PHE A 117 19.17 -4.28 -0.92
CA PHE A 117 18.74 -3.66 0.34
C PHE A 117 19.86 -3.58 1.38
N LEU A 118 20.69 -4.62 1.52
CA LEU A 118 21.84 -4.57 2.42
C LEU A 118 22.82 -3.48 2.01
N LYS A 119 23.07 -3.31 0.71
CA LYS A 119 23.94 -2.25 0.21
C LYS A 119 23.35 -0.86 0.43
N ALA A 120 22.05 -0.69 0.23
CA ALA A 120 21.37 0.56 0.55
C ALA A 120 21.50 0.91 2.06
N ALA A 121 21.35 -0.08 2.95
CA ALA A 121 21.47 0.13 4.39
C ALA A 121 22.91 0.43 4.84
N GLU A 122 23.91 -0.14 4.15
CA GLU A 122 25.33 0.15 4.36
C GLU A 122 25.69 1.57 3.90
N LEU A 123 25.13 2.02 2.77
CA LEU A 123 25.41 3.34 2.19
C LEU A 123 24.72 4.47 2.95
N ASP A 124 23.55 4.21 3.55
CA ASP A 124 22.79 5.19 4.32
C ASP A 124 22.16 4.58 5.59
N GLU A 125 22.81 4.85 6.72
CA GLU A 125 22.37 4.45 8.05
C GLU A 125 21.06 5.10 8.51
N LYS A 126 20.56 6.12 7.79
CA LYS A 126 19.31 6.82 8.10
C LYS A 126 18.19 6.52 7.10
N HIS A 127 18.43 5.68 6.10
CA HIS A 127 17.41 5.30 5.12
C HIS A 127 16.31 4.47 5.79
N ILE A 128 15.15 5.07 6.05
CA ILE A 128 14.01 4.43 6.72
C ILE A 128 13.44 3.31 5.85
N ASP A 129 13.13 3.59 4.57
CA ASP A 129 12.44 2.62 3.73
C ASP A 129 13.25 1.33 3.50
N THR A 130 14.57 1.44 3.39
CA THR A 130 15.45 0.26 3.26
C THR A 130 15.36 -0.64 4.49
N ARG A 131 15.27 -0.07 5.70
CA ARG A 131 15.17 -0.87 6.92
C ARG A 131 13.80 -1.54 7.02
N TRP A 132 12.74 -0.85 6.60
CA TRP A 132 11.42 -1.45 6.46
C TRP A 132 11.44 -2.62 5.48
N ALA A 133 12.06 -2.44 4.30
CA ALA A 133 12.21 -3.49 3.31
C ALA A 133 13.03 -4.68 3.83
N LEU A 134 14.05 -4.44 4.66
CA LEU A 134 14.82 -5.52 5.31
C LEU A 134 13.99 -6.26 6.37
N VAL A 135 13.18 -5.56 7.16
CA VAL A 135 12.21 -6.19 8.09
C VAL A 135 11.28 -7.12 7.32
N GLU A 136 10.62 -6.61 6.29
CA GLU A 136 9.68 -7.37 5.47
C GLU A 136 10.35 -8.58 4.78
N LEU A 137 11.54 -8.37 4.21
CA LEU A 137 12.31 -9.43 3.57
C LEU A 137 12.65 -10.56 4.54
N TYR A 138 13.14 -10.24 5.74
CA TYR A 138 13.54 -11.25 6.71
C TYR A 138 12.35 -11.97 7.35
N VAL A 139 11.19 -11.32 7.45
CA VAL A 139 9.93 -11.94 7.90
C VAL A 139 9.33 -12.84 6.83
N SER A 140 9.31 -12.39 5.56
CA SER A 140 8.59 -13.07 4.48
C SER A 140 9.30 -14.31 3.93
N LEU A 141 10.62 -14.42 4.14
CA LEU A 141 11.40 -15.52 3.61
C LEU A 141 11.39 -16.74 4.55
N PRO A 142 11.34 -17.98 3.99
CA PRO A 142 11.65 -19.17 4.77
C PRO A 142 13.08 -19.10 5.34
N GLY A 143 13.28 -19.67 6.54
CA GLY A 143 14.59 -19.69 7.20
C GLY A 143 15.71 -20.30 6.32
N ILE A 144 15.40 -21.35 5.57
CA ILE A 144 16.34 -22.02 4.65
C ILE A 144 16.89 -21.11 3.54
N VAL A 145 16.16 -20.06 3.14
CA VAL A 145 16.57 -19.11 2.11
C VAL A 145 16.94 -17.74 2.69
N GLY A 146 17.07 -17.67 4.02
CA GLY A 146 17.66 -16.53 4.72
C GLY A 146 16.70 -15.65 5.49
N GLY A 147 15.43 -16.05 5.66
CA GLY A 147 14.52 -15.42 6.62
C GLY A 147 14.99 -15.58 8.07
N SER A 148 14.65 -14.61 8.93
CA SER A 148 15.12 -14.57 10.32
C SER A 148 14.45 -13.46 11.14
N ASN A 149 13.64 -13.85 12.13
CA ASN A 149 12.97 -12.90 13.03
C ASN A 149 13.97 -12.07 13.85
N SER A 150 15.11 -12.64 14.26
CA SER A 150 16.16 -11.90 14.95
C SER A 150 16.81 -10.81 14.07
N LYS A 151 17.02 -11.08 12.77
CA LYS A 151 17.50 -10.06 11.82
C LYS A 151 16.42 -9.02 11.55
N ALA A 152 15.15 -9.42 11.42
CA ALA A 152 14.05 -8.48 11.27
C ALA A 152 13.96 -7.54 12.49
N LEU A 153 14.02 -8.07 13.72
CA LEU A 153 14.05 -7.28 14.95
C LEU A 153 15.27 -6.36 15.04
N LYS A 154 16.44 -6.77 14.54
CA LYS A 154 17.60 -5.89 14.43
C LYS A 154 17.26 -4.63 13.63
N TYR A 155 16.72 -4.79 12.41
CA TYR A 155 16.35 -3.63 11.57
C TYR A 155 15.15 -2.85 12.12
N ALA A 156 14.21 -3.50 12.80
CA ALA A 156 13.13 -2.82 13.51
C ALA A 156 13.64 -1.96 14.67
N ASN A 157 14.70 -2.39 15.38
CA ASN A 157 15.37 -1.58 16.40
C ASN A 157 16.11 -0.39 15.78
N GLU A 158 16.81 -0.58 14.66
CA GLU A 158 17.41 0.52 13.91
C GLU A 158 16.34 1.53 13.45
N LEU A 159 15.21 1.05 12.91
CA LEU A 159 14.06 1.88 12.57
C LEU A 159 13.55 2.67 13.76
N GLN A 160 13.40 2.03 14.93
CA GLN A 160 12.91 2.72 16.13
C GLN A 160 13.80 3.89 16.55
N ASN A 161 15.12 3.78 16.37
CA ASN A 161 16.05 4.85 16.66
C ASN A 161 15.91 6.04 15.70
N LEU A 162 15.50 5.79 14.44
CA LEU A 162 15.27 6.82 13.43
C LEU A 162 13.85 7.43 13.55
N SER A 163 12.85 6.58 13.77
CA SER A 163 11.45 6.91 13.91
C SER A 163 10.78 5.92 14.85
N LYS A 164 10.38 6.40 16.04
CA LYS A 164 9.76 5.55 17.07
C LYS A 164 8.50 4.85 16.55
N VAL A 165 7.68 5.55 15.76
CA VAL A 165 6.44 5.01 15.20
C VAL A 165 6.74 3.88 14.23
N ASP A 166 7.68 4.09 13.29
CA ASP A 166 8.08 3.06 12.33
C ASP A 166 8.69 1.84 13.02
N GLY A 167 9.55 2.05 14.01
CA GLY A 167 10.12 0.95 14.79
C GLY A 167 9.07 0.13 15.54
N TYR A 168 8.07 0.77 16.14
CA TYR A 168 6.98 0.06 16.81
C TYR A 168 6.08 -0.68 15.83
N LEU A 169 5.71 -0.07 14.70
CA LEU A 169 4.97 -0.77 13.65
C LEU A 169 5.76 -1.98 13.11
N ALA A 170 7.07 -1.82 12.89
CA ALA A 170 7.93 -2.89 12.40
C ALA A 170 8.03 -4.04 13.40
N LYS A 171 8.17 -3.74 14.70
CA LYS A 171 8.15 -4.76 15.74
C LYS A 171 6.81 -5.47 15.82
N GLY A 172 5.69 -4.73 15.77
CA GLY A 172 4.35 -5.31 15.72
C GLY A 172 4.22 -6.32 14.58
N TYR A 173 4.69 -5.94 13.38
CA TYR A 173 4.72 -6.79 12.21
C TYR A 173 5.61 -8.04 12.38
N VAL A 174 6.81 -7.91 12.96
CA VAL A 174 7.67 -9.07 13.20
C VAL A 174 7.00 -10.06 14.17
N TYR A 175 6.47 -9.60 15.29
CA TYR A 175 5.84 -10.48 16.28
C TYR A 175 4.52 -11.08 15.79
N GLU A 176 3.78 -10.39 14.90
CA GLU A 176 2.59 -10.95 14.25
C GLU A 176 2.95 -12.19 13.42
N TYR A 177 4.08 -12.16 12.71
CA TYR A 177 4.55 -13.30 11.90
C TYR A 177 5.35 -14.34 12.70
N ASP A 178 5.87 -13.97 13.87
CA ASP A 178 6.52 -14.88 14.83
C ASP A 178 5.52 -15.65 15.69
N ASP A 179 4.21 -15.47 15.47
CA ASP A 179 3.11 -16.07 16.25
C ASP A 179 3.14 -15.65 17.74
N GLU A 180 3.52 -14.40 17.99
CA GLU A 180 3.61 -13.78 19.33
C GLU A 180 2.56 -12.65 19.47
N PRO A 181 1.25 -12.98 19.52
CA PRO A 181 0.17 -12.01 19.38
C PRO A 181 0.12 -10.96 20.50
N GLU A 182 0.48 -11.30 21.75
CA GLU A 182 0.50 -10.29 22.82
C GLU A 182 1.58 -9.22 22.58
N LEU A 183 2.73 -9.62 22.04
CA LEU A 183 3.80 -8.69 21.69
C LEU A 183 3.43 -7.86 20.47
N ALA A 184 2.83 -8.48 19.45
CA ALA A 184 2.34 -7.77 18.28
C ALA A 184 1.33 -6.68 18.68
N GLU A 185 0.30 -7.04 19.47
CA GLU A 185 -0.71 -6.11 19.99
C GLU A 185 -0.06 -4.98 20.80
N LYS A 186 0.89 -5.31 21.69
CA LYS A 186 1.61 -4.32 22.48
C LYS A 186 2.31 -3.28 21.61
N TYR A 187 3.07 -3.71 20.60
CA TYR A 187 3.84 -2.79 19.76
C TYR A 187 2.96 -1.97 18.82
N TYR A 188 1.89 -2.54 18.29
CA TYR A 188 0.91 -1.76 17.52
C TYR A 188 0.21 -0.69 18.37
N LYS A 189 -0.14 -0.99 19.63
CA LYS A 189 -0.66 0.02 20.57
C LYS A 189 0.36 1.13 20.86
N LEU A 190 1.64 0.79 21.05
CA LEU A 190 2.71 1.79 21.23
C LEU A 190 2.87 2.69 19.99
N ALA A 191 2.68 2.15 18.78
CA ALA A 191 2.68 2.96 17.56
C ALA A 191 1.50 3.96 17.52
N ILE A 192 0.31 3.54 17.98
CA ILE A 192 -0.85 4.44 18.11
C ILE A 192 -0.61 5.52 19.16
N GLU A 193 0.01 5.18 20.29
CA GLU A 193 0.32 6.14 21.35
C GLU A 193 1.28 7.23 20.87
N VAL A 194 2.35 6.85 20.16
CA VAL A 194 3.38 7.80 19.71
C VAL A 194 3.00 8.54 18.43
N GLY A 195 2.44 7.83 17.44
CA GLY A 195 2.12 8.39 16.13
C GLY A 195 0.62 8.62 15.97
N GLY A 196 -0.16 7.57 16.21
CA GLY A 196 -1.62 7.62 16.19
C GLY A 196 -2.18 8.17 14.89
N SER A 197 -1.53 7.83 13.77
CA SER A 197 -2.02 8.08 12.42
C SER A 197 -3.07 7.04 12.04
N VAL A 198 -3.84 7.31 10.98
CA VAL A 198 -4.79 6.36 10.41
C VAL A 198 -4.14 5.00 10.16
N THR A 199 -2.91 4.98 9.61
CA THR A 199 -2.15 3.75 9.37
C THR A 199 -1.83 2.98 10.65
N CYS A 200 -1.57 3.66 11.77
CA CYS A 200 -1.35 2.98 13.05
C CYS A 200 -2.59 2.22 13.50
N TYR A 201 -3.77 2.86 13.40
CA TYR A 201 -5.04 2.21 13.70
C TYR A 201 -5.34 1.08 12.71
N GLU A 202 -5.14 1.28 11.41
CA GLU A 202 -5.36 0.25 10.38
C GLU A 202 -4.53 -1.01 10.64
N LYS A 203 -3.25 -0.87 11.03
CA LYS A 203 -2.40 -2.03 11.36
C LYS A 203 -2.94 -2.82 12.54
N LEU A 204 -3.35 -2.16 13.63
CA LEU A 204 -3.92 -2.83 14.79
C LEU A 204 -5.30 -3.45 14.49
N THR A 205 -6.15 -2.77 13.71
CA THR A 205 -7.44 -3.32 13.27
C THR A 205 -7.25 -4.59 12.45
N ASN A 206 -6.36 -4.56 11.45
CA ASN A 206 -6.08 -5.74 10.62
C ASN A 206 -5.53 -6.90 11.47
N PHE A 207 -4.65 -6.60 12.42
CA PHE A 207 -4.15 -7.59 13.37
C PHE A 207 -5.30 -8.25 14.15
N TYR A 208 -6.25 -7.46 14.66
CA TYR A 208 -7.42 -8.00 15.36
C TYR A 208 -8.36 -8.80 14.44
N GLU A 209 -8.59 -8.37 13.20
CA GLU A 209 -9.39 -9.13 12.22
C GLU A 209 -8.73 -10.49 11.92
N THR A 210 -7.42 -10.53 11.63
CA THR A 210 -6.65 -11.75 11.37
C THR A 210 -6.67 -12.73 12.55
N ASN A 211 -6.67 -12.20 13.78
CA ASN A 211 -6.73 -13.00 15.01
C ASN A 211 -8.17 -13.33 15.45
N ASN A 212 -9.18 -13.07 14.62
CA ASN A 212 -10.59 -13.30 14.93
C ASN A 212 -11.05 -12.61 16.24
N GLN A 213 -10.60 -11.37 16.45
CA GLN A 213 -10.95 -10.49 17.59
C GLN A 213 -11.78 -9.28 17.14
N PRO A 214 -12.97 -9.47 16.54
CA PRO A 214 -13.71 -8.39 15.88
C PRO A 214 -14.22 -7.30 16.84
N ASP A 215 -14.52 -7.62 18.10
CA ASP A 215 -14.89 -6.60 19.09
C ASP A 215 -13.74 -5.62 19.38
N LYS A 216 -12.50 -6.11 19.46
CA LYS A 216 -11.32 -5.25 19.62
C LYS A 216 -11.08 -4.41 18.35
N ALA A 217 -11.27 -5.00 17.17
CA ALA A 217 -11.18 -4.29 15.90
C ALA A 217 -12.18 -3.11 15.84
N ILE A 218 -13.44 -3.34 16.23
CA ILE A 218 -14.46 -2.28 16.32
C ILE A 218 -14.06 -1.20 17.32
N GLY A 219 -13.61 -1.58 18.52
CA GLY A 219 -13.17 -0.61 19.54
C GLY A 219 -12.03 0.28 19.05
N ASN A 220 -11.03 -0.30 18.41
CA ASN A 220 -9.91 0.42 17.82
C ASN A 220 -10.35 1.38 16.69
N LEU A 221 -11.29 0.95 15.84
CA LEU A 221 -11.86 1.80 14.78
C LEU A 221 -12.69 2.95 15.36
N GLU A 222 -13.41 2.75 16.46
CA GLU A 222 -14.14 3.81 17.15
C GLU A 222 -13.20 4.88 17.74
N GLU A 223 -12.05 4.46 18.29
CA GLU A 223 -11.01 5.39 18.73
C GLU A 223 -10.41 6.17 17.55
N ALA A 224 -10.09 5.48 16.46
CA ALA A 224 -9.62 6.11 15.22
C ALA A 224 -10.62 7.13 14.68
N GLN A 225 -11.92 6.79 14.71
CA GLN A 225 -13.00 7.67 14.29
C GLN A 225 -13.07 8.92 15.17
N LYS A 226 -13.02 8.78 16.51
CA LYS A 226 -13.03 9.92 17.43
C LYS A 226 -11.87 10.88 17.17
N LYS A 227 -10.67 10.33 16.91
CA LYS A 227 -9.45 11.10 16.69
C LYS A 227 -9.40 11.79 15.32
N HIS A 228 -9.76 11.08 14.25
CA HIS A 228 -9.56 11.57 12.88
C HIS A 228 -10.83 12.04 12.18
N GLN A 229 -12.01 11.68 12.69
CA GLN A 229 -13.33 12.05 12.14
C GLN A 229 -13.48 11.76 10.63
N ARG A 230 -12.77 10.73 10.13
CA ARG A 230 -12.86 10.32 8.73
C ARG A 230 -14.09 9.45 8.51
N ASN A 231 -14.89 9.81 7.51
CA ASN A 231 -16.09 9.06 7.18
C ASN A 231 -15.80 7.60 6.81
N ALA A 232 -14.66 7.32 6.18
CA ALA A 232 -14.17 5.96 5.90
C ALA A 232 -14.15 5.01 7.13
N MET A 233 -14.00 5.52 8.36
CA MET A 233 -14.02 4.70 9.57
C MET A 233 -15.41 4.09 9.82
N HIS A 234 -16.48 4.81 9.49
CA HIS A 234 -17.83 4.26 9.57
C HIS A 234 -18.01 3.05 8.64
N TYR A 235 -17.44 3.09 7.44
CA TYR A 235 -17.47 1.95 6.53
C TYR A 235 -16.73 0.75 7.12
N GLN A 236 -15.53 0.95 7.69
CA GLN A 236 -14.76 -0.14 8.28
C GLN A 236 -15.47 -0.78 9.48
N ILE A 237 -16.05 0.02 10.39
CA ILE A 237 -16.86 -0.51 11.51
C ILE A 237 -18.03 -1.35 10.97
N GLY A 238 -18.74 -0.80 9.98
CA GLY A 238 -19.83 -1.49 9.30
C GLY A 238 -19.43 -2.81 8.64
N LYS A 239 -18.27 -2.82 7.97
CA LYS A 239 -17.68 -4.02 7.36
C LYS A 239 -17.43 -5.09 8.42
N VAL A 240 -16.74 -4.76 9.52
CA VAL A 240 -16.44 -5.74 10.58
C VAL A 240 -17.72 -6.29 11.20
N CYS A 241 -18.72 -5.44 11.49
CA CYS A 241 -20.03 -5.89 11.99
C CYS A 241 -20.70 -6.88 11.02
N ALA A 242 -20.65 -6.60 9.72
CA ALA A 242 -21.25 -7.44 8.69
C ALA A 242 -20.49 -8.78 8.52
N ASP A 243 -19.17 -8.73 8.37
CA ASP A 243 -18.32 -9.90 8.10
C ASP A 243 -18.36 -10.93 9.24
N TYR A 244 -18.43 -10.44 10.50
CA TYR A 244 -18.41 -11.30 11.68
C TYR A 244 -19.79 -11.53 12.30
N ASN A 245 -20.85 -10.96 11.73
CA ASN A 245 -22.22 -11.03 12.27
C ASN A 245 -22.29 -10.61 13.76
N ILE A 246 -21.72 -9.46 14.09
CA ILE A 246 -21.74 -8.90 15.44
C ILE A 246 -22.19 -7.44 15.43
N GLN A 247 -22.77 -6.99 16.54
CA GLN A 247 -23.14 -5.59 16.75
C GLN A 247 -23.90 -4.99 15.54
N LEU A 248 -24.85 -5.73 14.98
CA LEU A 248 -25.47 -5.45 13.67
C LEU A 248 -26.14 -4.07 13.61
N GLU A 249 -26.75 -3.60 14.70
CA GLU A 249 -27.34 -2.27 14.82
C GLU A 249 -26.29 -1.16 14.72
N LYS A 250 -25.12 -1.38 15.32
CA LYS A 250 -23.97 -0.46 15.21
C LYS A 250 -23.47 -0.43 13.77
N GLY A 251 -23.26 -1.60 13.17
CA GLY A 251 -22.82 -1.71 11.79
C GLY A 251 -23.77 -1.00 10.82
N GLU A 252 -25.08 -1.22 10.98
CA GLU A 252 -26.11 -0.54 10.19
C GLU A 252 -26.06 0.98 10.35
N LYS A 253 -25.97 1.48 11.59
CA LYS A 253 -25.88 2.92 11.88
C LYS A 253 -24.63 3.53 11.25
N CYS A 254 -23.48 2.89 11.38
CA CYS A 254 -22.24 3.33 10.79
C CYS A 254 -22.32 3.34 9.26
N LEU A 255 -22.80 2.28 8.61
CA LEU A 255 -22.95 2.25 7.15
C LEU A 255 -23.93 3.30 6.63
N LYS A 256 -25.03 3.57 7.35
CA LYS A 256 -25.96 4.66 7.02
C LYS A 256 -25.29 6.04 7.14
N ALA A 257 -24.50 6.26 8.20
CA ALA A 257 -23.71 7.49 8.36
C ALA A 257 -22.66 7.64 7.25
N TYR A 258 -22.01 6.54 6.86
CA TYR A 258 -21.08 6.50 5.73
C TYR A 258 -21.73 6.96 4.43
N LEU A 259 -22.91 6.40 4.11
CA LEU A 259 -23.66 6.72 2.90
C LEU A 259 -24.16 8.17 2.87
N TYR A 260 -24.59 8.69 4.02
CA TYR A 260 -25.08 10.06 4.16
C TYR A 260 -23.98 11.09 3.92
N ASN A 261 -22.78 10.86 4.48
CA ASN A 261 -21.63 11.77 4.39
C ASN A 261 -20.63 11.41 3.28
N HIS A 262 -21.00 10.50 2.37
CA HIS A 262 -20.08 9.97 1.36
C HIS A 262 -19.54 11.04 0.43
N SER A 263 -18.23 10.99 0.18
CA SER A 263 -17.53 11.85 -0.78
C SER A 263 -16.49 11.08 -1.59
N ALA A 264 -15.97 11.70 -2.66
CA ALA A 264 -14.88 11.12 -3.44
C ALA A 264 -13.60 10.82 -2.62
N LYS A 265 -13.43 11.47 -1.45
CA LYS A 265 -12.27 11.26 -0.57
C LYS A 265 -12.29 9.93 0.20
N ASP A 266 -13.46 9.28 0.28
CA ASP A 266 -13.63 8.07 1.10
C ASP A 266 -13.04 6.80 0.45
N GLY A 267 -12.74 6.85 -0.85
CA GLY A 267 -12.07 5.77 -1.60
C GLY A 267 -12.92 4.53 -1.85
N VAL A 268 -13.89 4.22 -0.98
CA VAL A 268 -14.81 3.09 -1.13
C VAL A 268 -16.12 3.54 -1.79
N PRO A 269 -16.52 2.96 -2.94
CA PRO A 269 -17.81 3.27 -3.57
C PRO A 269 -19.03 2.95 -2.68
N LYS A 270 -20.12 3.73 -2.81
CA LYS A 270 -21.39 3.49 -2.09
C LYS A 270 -21.92 2.08 -2.25
N ALA A 271 -21.72 1.46 -3.42
CA ALA A 271 -22.16 0.11 -3.72
C ALA A 271 -21.64 -0.93 -2.70
N TRP A 272 -20.40 -0.79 -2.24
CA TRP A 272 -19.85 -1.68 -1.20
C TRP A 272 -20.52 -1.48 0.16
N ALA A 273 -20.89 -0.25 0.52
CA ALA A 273 -21.66 -0.02 1.75
C ALA A 273 -23.08 -0.59 1.66
N TYR A 274 -23.72 -0.53 0.47
CA TYR A 274 -25.00 -1.21 0.23
C TYR A 274 -24.86 -2.73 0.36
N TYR A 275 -23.79 -3.31 -0.18
CA TYR A 275 -23.48 -4.72 -0.02
C TYR A 275 -23.35 -5.13 1.46
N ARG A 276 -22.59 -4.37 2.26
CA ARG A 276 -22.47 -4.63 3.72
C ARG A 276 -23.80 -4.47 4.46
N LEU A 277 -24.64 -3.50 4.08
CA LEU A 277 -25.99 -3.39 4.64
C LEU A 277 -26.84 -4.61 4.29
N ALA A 278 -26.76 -5.12 3.06
CA ALA A 278 -27.48 -6.32 2.66
C ALA A 278 -27.09 -7.54 3.51
N GLN A 279 -25.79 -7.72 3.76
CA GLN A 279 -25.29 -8.77 4.66
C GLN A 279 -25.83 -8.60 6.09
N ILE A 280 -25.83 -7.38 6.64
CA ILE A 280 -26.39 -7.12 7.96
C ILE A 280 -27.87 -7.49 8.02
N TYR A 281 -28.69 -7.06 7.05
CA TYR A 281 -30.11 -7.40 7.03
C TYR A 281 -30.35 -8.90 6.78
N LYS A 282 -29.48 -9.56 5.99
CA LYS A 282 -29.47 -11.03 5.84
C LYS A 282 -29.27 -11.71 7.18
N HIS A 283 -28.27 -11.28 7.96
CA HIS A 283 -28.02 -11.79 9.32
C HIS A 283 -29.18 -11.54 10.29
N LYS A 284 -29.87 -10.41 10.16
CA LYS A 284 -31.11 -10.10 10.89
C LYS A 284 -32.34 -10.91 10.41
N LYS A 285 -32.19 -11.73 9.36
CA LYS A 285 -33.27 -12.46 8.67
C LYS A 285 -34.35 -11.54 8.08
N ASP A 286 -34.00 -10.29 7.78
CA ASP A 286 -34.88 -9.35 7.07
C ASP A 286 -34.59 -9.42 5.57
N LYS A 287 -35.22 -10.41 4.92
CA LYS A 287 -35.06 -10.66 3.49
C LYS A 287 -35.44 -9.46 2.63
N THR A 288 -36.48 -8.71 3.02
CA THR A 288 -36.98 -7.57 2.24
C THR A 288 -35.97 -6.44 2.20
N GLU A 289 -35.44 -6.02 3.36
CA GLU A 289 -34.41 -4.99 3.38
C GLU A 289 -33.09 -5.51 2.79
N ALA A 290 -32.72 -6.77 3.01
CA ALA A 290 -31.52 -7.36 2.41
C ALA A 290 -31.57 -7.30 0.87
N LEU A 291 -32.68 -7.71 0.25
CA LEU A 291 -32.88 -7.62 -1.20
C LEU A 291 -32.85 -6.18 -1.71
N LYS A 292 -33.43 -5.24 -0.97
CA LYS A 292 -33.40 -3.81 -1.33
C LYS A 292 -31.97 -3.28 -1.38
N TRP A 293 -31.14 -3.60 -0.38
CA TRP A 293 -29.76 -3.11 -0.34
C TRP A 293 -28.86 -3.79 -1.36
N ILE A 294 -28.97 -5.11 -1.56
CA ILE A 294 -28.14 -5.80 -2.56
C ILE A 294 -28.46 -5.36 -3.98
N ASN A 295 -29.73 -5.11 -4.30
CA ASN A 295 -30.11 -4.56 -5.60
C ASN A 295 -29.50 -3.16 -5.84
N LYS A 296 -29.39 -2.30 -4.82
CA LYS A 296 -28.68 -1.02 -4.94
C LYS A 296 -27.18 -1.20 -5.18
N ALA A 297 -26.55 -2.21 -4.56
CA ALA A 297 -25.15 -2.53 -4.79
C ALA A 297 -24.91 -2.93 -6.26
N ILE A 298 -25.74 -3.84 -6.79
CA ILE A 298 -25.68 -4.31 -8.18
C ILE A 298 -25.93 -3.18 -9.17
N VAL A 299 -26.94 -2.32 -8.95
CA VAL A 299 -27.18 -1.16 -9.81
C VAL A 299 -25.97 -0.22 -9.84
N GLY A 300 -25.26 -0.06 -8.72
CA GLY A 300 -24.07 0.79 -8.63
C GLY A 300 -22.82 0.20 -9.29
N LEU A 301 -22.61 -1.11 -9.18
CA LEU A 301 -21.49 -1.84 -9.79
C LEU A 301 -21.98 -3.23 -10.27
N PRO A 302 -22.50 -3.34 -11.51
CA PRO A 302 -23.21 -4.53 -11.98
C PRO A 302 -22.31 -5.75 -12.23
N GLU A 303 -21.02 -5.54 -12.50
CA GLU A 303 -20.07 -6.60 -12.84
C GLU A 303 -19.42 -7.27 -11.61
N ILE A 304 -19.80 -6.88 -10.40
CA ILE A 304 -19.20 -7.42 -9.16
C ILE A 304 -19.88 -8.74 -8.79
N GLU A 305 -19.20 -9.85 -9.06
CA GLU A 305 -19.68 -11.22 -8.84
C GLU A 305 -20.21 -11.46 -7.42
N VAL A 306 -19.45 -11.06 -6.40
CA VAL A 306 -19.84 -11.24 -4.98
C VAL A 306 -21.17 -10.57 -4.61
N PHE A 307 -21.63 -9.57 -5.37
CA PHE A 307 -22.95 -8.96 -5.14
C PHE A 307 -24.09 -9.85 -5.62
N HIS A 308 -23.87 -10.59 -6.70
CA HIS A 308 -24.86 -11.54 -7.24
C HIS A 308 -24.92 -12.80 -6.38
N ASP A 309 -23.77 -13.31 -5.94
CA ASP A 309 -23.72 -14.45 -5.02
C ASP A 309 -24.48 -14.16 -3.71
N GLU A 310 -24.26 -12.98 -3.15
CA GLU A 310 -24.96 -12.55 -1.94
C GLU A 310 -26.46 -12.39 -2.19
N LYS A 311 -26.88 -11.88 -3.36
CA LYS A 311 -28.30 -11.81 -3.72
C LYS A 311 -28.93 -13.20 -3.83
N ALA A 312 -28.22 -14.17 -4.38
CA ALA A 312 -28.68 -15.56 -4.45
C ALA A 312 -28.87 -16.11 -3.03
N ALA A 313 -27.85 -15.95 -2.16
CA ALA A 313 -27.93 -16.38 -0.77
C ALA A 313 -29.08 -15.72 0.02
N ILE A 314 -29.32 -14.42 -0.17
CA ILE A 314 -30.47 -13.70 0.43
C ILE A 314 -31.80 -14.27 -0.09
N SER A 315 -31.86 -14.68 -1.36
CA SER A 315 -33.09 -15.21 -1.97
C SER A 315 -33.49 -16.58 -1.41
N GLU A 316 -32.55 -17.29 -0.80
CA GLU A 316 -32.77 -18.59 -0.15
C GLU A 316 -33.19 -18.50 1.32
N LEU A 317 -33.09 -17.33 1.96
CA LEU A 317 -33.60 -17.07 3.33
C LEU A 317 -35.11 -17.33 3.46
#